data_AF-A0A7J4JSB4-F1
#
_entry.id   AF-A0A7J4JSB4-F1
#
_cell.length_a   1.000
_cell.length_b   1.000
_cell.length_c   1.000
_cell.angle_alpha   90.00
_cell.angle_beta   90.00
_cell.angle_gamma   90.00
#
_symmetry.space_group_name_H-M   'P 1'
#
loop_
_entity.id
_entity.type
_entity.pdbx_description
1 polymer ?
#
loop_
_entity_poly.entity_id
_entity_poly.type
_entity_poly.pdbx_seq_one_letter_code
_entity_poly.pdbx_strand_id
1 'polypeptide(L)' 'MEGMKAITRTRKIGGSLIVAIPRELVIEEGLKEGEVVEVKVRKVKKDFFGALKGIGPMTKEDKFKGQLEENE' A
#
# COMPACT_ATOMS: atom_id res chain seq x y z
N MET A 1 16.24 -20.91 0.04
CA MET A 1 16.79 -19.80 -0.76
C MET A 1 15.68 -18.78 -0.90
N GLU A 2 15.87 -17.58 -0.35
CA GLU A 2 14.89 -16.51 -0.47
C GLU A 2 15.19 -15.79 -1.79
N GLY A 3 14.38 -16.05 -2.82
CA GLY A 3 14.49 -15.36 -4.11
C GLY A 3 14.21 -13.87 -3.97
N MET A 4 14.65 -13.09 -4.96
CA MET A 4 14.47 -11.64 -4.97
C MET A 4 12.97 -11.29 -4.95
N LYS A 5 12.58 -10.30 -4.14
CA LYS A 5 11.18 -9.87 -3.97
C LYS A 5 10.99 -8.47 -4.53
N ALA A 6 9.94 -8.29 -5.33
CA ALA A 6 9.51 -6.97 -5.78
C ALA A 6 8.07 -6.68 -5.33
N ILE A 7 7.82 -5.41 -5.02
CA ILE A 7 6.46 -4.89 -4.80
C ILE A 7 6.05 -4.19 -6.08
N THR A 8 4.98 -4.68 -6.71
CA THR A 8 4.46 -4.11 -7.95
C THR A 8 3.00 -3.73 -7.80
N ARG A 9 2.55 -2.76 -8.62
CA ARG A 9 1.16 -2.34 -8.63
C ARG A 9 0.38 -3.20 -9.62
N THR A 10 -0.70 -3.81 -9.15
CA THR A 10 -1.63 -4.55 -9.99
C THR A 10 -2.39 -3.60 -10.93
N ARG A 11 -2.70 -4.04 -12.15
CA ARG A 11 -3.60 -3.36 -13.09
C ARG A 11 -4.73 -4.29 -13.48
N LYS A 12 -5.93 -3.75 -13.75
CA LYS A 12 -7.07 -4.54 -14.23
C LYS A 12 -7.09 -4.54 -15.75
N ILE A 13 -7.15 -5.72 -16.36
CA ILE A 13 -7.42 -5.90 -17.79
C ILE A 13 -8.52 -6.95 -17.92
N GLY A 14 -9.69 -6.54 -18.43
CA GLY A 14 -10.88 -7.40 -18.47
C GLY A 14 -11.31 -7.87 -17.08
N GLY A 15 -11.45 -9.18 -16.91
CA GLY A 15 -11.77 -9.84 -15.64
C GLY A 15 -10.56 -10.13 -14.74
N SER A 16 -9.33 -9.85 -15.20
CA SER A 16 -8.11 -10.29 -14.53
C SER A 16 -7.28 -9.13 -13.98
N LEU A 17 -6.53 -9.42 -12.92
CA LEU A 17 -5.46 -8.56 -12.43
C LEU A 17 -4.13 -9.02 -13.00
N ILE A 18 -3.38 -8.08 -13.56
CA ILE A 18 -2.07 -8.30 -14.13
C ILE A 18 -1.03 -7.57 -13.27
N VAL A 19 0.08 -8.25 -13.04
CA VAL A 19 1.30 -7.69 -12.45
C VAL A 19 2.41 -7.73 -13.49
N ALA A 20 3.10 -6.61 -13.67
CA ALA A 20 4.31 -6.61 -14.48
C ALA A 20 5.46 -7.18 -13.64
N ILE A 21 6.23 -8.10 -14.22
CA ILE A 21 7.49 -8.56 -13.62
C ILE A 21 8.55 -7.51 -13.98
N PRO A 22 9.23 -6.89 -13.00
CA PRO A 22 10.31 -5.94 -13.24
C PRO A 22 11.43 -6.55 -14.08
N ARG A 23 12.08 -5.73 -14.91
CA ARG A 23 13.12 -6.20 -15.84
C ARG A 23 14.30 -6.86 -15.12
N GLU A 24 14.63 -6.38 -13.94
CA GLU A 24 15.71 -6.91 -13.10
C GLU A 24 15.44 -8.37 -12.74
N LEU A 25 14.22 -8.67 -12.29
CA LEU A 25 13.77 -10.04 -11.97
C LEU A 25 13.73 -10.94 -13.21
N VAL A 26 13.35 -10.40 -14.37
CA VAL A 26 13.36 -11.18 -15.62
C VAL A 26 14.78 -11.61 -16.00
N ILE A 27 15.77 -10.73 -15.84
CA ILE A 27 17.16 -11.02 -16.18
C ILE A 27 17.79 -11.99 -15.18
N GLU A 28 17.62 -11.74 -13.88
CA GLU A 28 18.25 -12.56 -12.83
C GLU A 28 17.70 -13.97 -12.77
N GLU A 29 16.38 -14.13 -12.84
CA GLU A 29 15.72 -15.44 -12.79
C GLU A 29 15.64 -16.10 -14.19
N GLY A 30 16.13 -15.42 -15.24
CA GLY A 30 16.19 -15.96 -16.60
C GLY A 30 14.81 -16.24 -17.23
N LEU A 31 13.78 -15.52 -16.79
CA LEU A 31 12.39 -15.73 -17.19
C LEU A 31 12.19 -15.46 -18.68
N LYS A 32 11.42 -16.32 -19.35
CA LYS A 32 11.08 -16.19 -20.77
C LYS A 32 9.59 -16.01 -20.99
N GLU A 33 9.23 -15.45 -22.14
CA GLU A 33 7.84 -15.37 -22.56
C GLU A 33 7.23 -16.78 -22.71
N GLY A 34 6.00 -16.95 -22.23
CA GLY A 34 5.28 -18.23 -22.29
C GLY A 34 5.66 -19.25 -21.20
N GLU A 35 6.56 -18.90 -20.29
CA GLU A 35 6.96 -19.76 -19.18
C GLU A 35 5.90 -19.79 -18.08
N VAL A 36 5.67 -20.98 -17.51
CA VAL A 36 4.76 -21.15 -16.37
C VAL A 36 5.51 -20.83 -15.09
N VAL A 37 4.98 -19.89 -14.32
CA VAL A 37 5.59 -19.43 -13.06
C VAL A 37 4.64 -19.61 -11.88
N GLU A 38 5.20 -19.87 -10.71
CA GLU A 38 4.46 -19.82 -9.44
C GLU A 38 4.39 -18.36 -8.94
N VAL A 39 3.20 -17.89 -8.57
CA VAL A 39 2.99 -16.53 -8.06
C VAL A 39 2.46 -16.58 -6.63
N LYS A 40 3.26 -16.06 -5.69
CA LYS A 40 2.84 -15.89 -4.28
C LYS A 40 2.35 -14.46 -4.04
N VAL A 41 1.04 -14.29 -3.88
CA VAL A 41 0.42 -12.96 -3.67
C VAL A 41 0.36 -12.60 -2.18
N ARG A 42 0.88 -11.42 -1.81
CA ARG A 42 0.73 -10.84 -0.48
C ARG A 42 0.29 -9.39 -0.59
N LYS A 43 -0.79 -9.02 0.11
CA LYS A 43 -1.19 -7.61 0.23
C LYS A 43 -0.18 -6.86 1.10
N VAL A 44 0.41 -5.80 0.54
CA VAL A 44 1.24 -4.87 1.32
C VAL A 44 0.28 -4.06 2.20
N LYS A 45 0.41 -4.20 3.52
CA LYS A 45 -0.24 -3.27 4.45
C LYS A 45 0.60 -2.02 4.49
N LYS A 46 0.00 -0.85 4.22
CA LYS A 46 0.61 0.40 4.66
C LYS A 46 0.61 0.35 6.19
N ASP A 47 1.77 0.39 6.79
CA ASP A 47 1.90 0.81 8.16
C ASP A 47 1.30 2.22 8.27
N PHE A 48 0.54 2.49 9.34
CA PHE A 48 0.00 3.84 9.64
C PHE A 48 1.13 4.84 9.99
N PHE A 49 2.36 4.54 9.59
CA PHE A 49 3.53 5.35 9.80
C PHE A 49 3.35 6.67 9.05
N GLY A 50 3.16 7.74 9.82
CA GLY A 50 2.86 9.07 9.29
C GLY A 50 1.39 9.31 8.94
N ALA A 51 0.44 8.43 9.31
CA ALA A 51 -0.99 8.72 9.18
C ALA A 51 -1.43 9.95 10.00
N LEU A 52 -0.72 10.24 11.09
CA LEU A 52 -0.90 11.42 11.93
C LEU A 52 0.14 12.53 11.63
N LYS A 53 0.90 12.41 10.52
CA LYS A 53 1.91 13.42 10.13
C LYS A 53 1.18 14.70 9.72
N GLY A 54 1.30 15.73 10.55
CA GLY A 54 0.60 17.01 10.36
C GLY A 54 -0.50 17.29 11.39
N ILE A 55 -0.80 16.34 12.28
CA ILE A 55 -1.62 16.64 13.47
C ILE A 55 -0.73 17.37 14.47
N GLY A 56 -1.03 18.65 14.70
CA GLY A 56 -0.36 19.49 15.70
C GLY A 56 -0.87 19.25 17.12
N PRO A 57 -0.31 19.93 18.13
CA PRO A 57 -0.83 19.90 19.49
C PRO A 57 -2.29 20.35 19.53
N MET A 58 -3.10 19.71 20.39
CA MET A 58 -4.50 20.11 20.61
C MET A 58 -4.56 21.56 21.09
N THR A 59 -5.25 22.41 20.34
CA THR A 59 -5.47 23.82 20.68
C THR A 59 -6.76 23.98 21.49
N LYS A 60 -6.98 25.18 22.05
CA LYS A 60 -8.23 25.49 22.76
C LYS A 60 -9.44 25.49 21.81
N GLU A 61 -9.23 25.69 20.52
CA GLU A 61 -10.26 25.71 19.49
C GLU A 61 -10.74 24.29 19.14
N ASP A 62 -9.87 23.31 19.30
CA ASP A 62 -10.19 21.88 19.13
C ASP A 62 -11.01 21.31 20.30
N LYS A 63 -11.15 22.07 21.40
CA LYS A 63 -11.97 21.64 22.53
C LYS A 63 -13.43 21.64 22.13
N PHE A 64 -14.04 20.46 22.22
CA PHE A 64 -15.48 20.30 22.06
C PHE A 64 -16.21 21.15 23.10
N LYS A 65 -16.89 22.22 22.64
CA LYS A 65 -17.82 23.00 23.47
C LYS A 65 -19.12 22.22 23.53
N GLY A 66 -19.49 21.75 24.72
CA GLY A 66 -20.70 20.97 24.92
C GLY A 66 -21.96 21.76 24.56
N GLN A 67 -23.03 21.07 24.18
CA GLN A 67 -24.30 21.65 23.73
C GLN A 67 -25.06 22.45 24.83
N LEU A 68 -24.51 22.56 26.04
CA LEU A 68 -25.16 23.17 27.22
C LEU A 68 -24.43 24.42 27.76
N GLU A 69 -23.33 24.87 27.14
CA GLU A 69 -22.54 26.01 27.63
C GLU A 69 -23.04 27.40 27.16
N GLU A 70 -24.14 27.49 26.39
CA GLU A 70 -24.64 28.75 25.82
C GLU A 70 -25.76 29.44 26.63
N ASN A 71 -26.09 28.97 27.83
CA ASN A 71 -27.15 29.58 28.66
C ASN A 71 -26.65 29.97 30.07
N GLU A 72 -25.73 30.94 30.15
CA GLU A 72 -25.54 31.80 31.33
C GLU A 72 -25.36 33.26 30.90
#